data_AF-F5RAZ8-F1
#
_entry.id   AF-F5RAZ8-F1
#
_cell.length_a   1.000
_cell.length_b   1.000
_cell.length_c   1.000
_cell.angle_alpha   90.00
_cell.angle_beta   90.00
_cell.angle_gamma   90.00
#
_symmetry.space_group_name_H-M   'P 1'
#
loop_
_entity.id
_entity.type
_entity.pdbx_description
1 polymer ?
#
loop_
_entity_poly.entity_id
_entity_poly.type
_entity_poly.pdbx_seq_one_letter_code
_entity_poly.pdbx_strand_id
1 'polypeptide(L)'
;MDRSQDEIISGFYAAAAGEKRWPDALATLLKPFDAWAITLFGIDLQMGAVDFSFEAGNSPPEASIDYIRVWHRHDPRGAIVQGMPVGPWGSCHHHFDEGFVERDPFFQQFLIPYGGAGLRAATSIATSV
;
A
#
# COMPACT_ATOMS: atom_id res chain seq x y z
N MET A 1 16.41 -5.26 19.28
CA MET A 1 15.34 -4.44 18.68
C MET A 1 15.60 -3.02 19.10
N ASP A 2 15.67 -2.07 18.16
CA ASP A 2 15.81 -0.65 18.51
C ASP A 2 14.48 -0.14 19.12
N ARG A 3 14.55 0.83 20.03
CA ARG A 3 13.35 1.40 20.70
C ARG A 3 12.35 1.94 19.69
N SER A 4 12.83 2.50 18.57
CA SER A 4 11.97 2.96 17.48
C SER A 4 11.19 1.82 16.81
N GLN A 5 11.78 0.63 16.68
CA GLN A 5 11.11 -0.55 16.10
C GLN A 5 10.04 -1.11 17.04
N ASP A 6 10.32 -1.16 18.34
CA ASP A 6 9.33 -1.61 19.35
C ASP A 6 8.11 -0.66 19.39
N GLU A 7 8.32 0.64 19.26
CA GLU A 7 7.25 1.64 19.22
C GLU A 7 6.36 1.48 17.97
N ILE A 8 6.95 1.16 16.82
CA ILE A 8 6.20 0.85 15.59
C ILE A 8 5.38 -0.42 15.78
N ILE A 9 6.02 -1.52 16.21
CA ILE A 9 5.36 -2.83 16.35
C ILE A 9 4.21 -2.75 17.37
N SER A 10 4.48 -2.19 18.56
CA SER A 10 3.44 -2.00 19.57
C SER A 10 2.30 -1.10 19.09
N GLY A 11 2.60 -0.09 18.27
CA GLY A 11 1.58 0.75 17.64
C GLY A 11 0.64 -0.01 16.70
N PHE A 12 1.15 -1.00 15.96
CA PHE A 12 0.32 -1.88 15.12
C PHE A 12 -0.55 -2.81 15.97
N TYR A 13 -0.01 -3.40 17.04
CA TYR A 13 -0.81 -4.22 17.97
C TYR A 13 -1.91 -3.39 18.66
N ALA A 14 -1.61 -2.16 19.09
CA ALA A 14 -2.60 -1.26 19.66
C ALA A 14 -3.70 -0.89 18.64
N ALA A 15 -3.34 -0.72 17.36
CA ALA A 15 -4.32 -0.47 16.32
C ALA A 15 -5.23 -1.69 16.06
N ALA A 16 -4.64 -2.88 16.03
CA ALA A 16 -5.39 -4.13 15.91
C ALA A 16 -6.34 -4.37 17.12
N ALA A 17 -5.94 -3.94 18.32
CA ALA A 17 -6.76 -3.98 19.53
C ALA A 17 -7.83 -2.87 19.62
N GLY A 18 -7.86 -1.93 18.67
CA GLY A 18 -8.78 -0.78 18.68
C GLY A 18 -8.39 0.35 19.65
N GLU A 19 -7.23 0.27 20.28
CA GLU A 19 -6.69 1.29 21.20
C GLU A 19 -6.04 2.46 20.45
N LYS A 20 -5.70 2.26 19.18
CA LYS A 20 -5.08 3.25 18.29
C LYS A 20 -5.78 3.26 16.94
N ARG A 21 -5.81 4.41 16.25
CA ARG A 21 -6.32 4.46 14.87
C ARG A 21 -5.24 3.93 13.92
N TRP A 22 -5.65 3.16 12.91
CA TRP A 22 -4.73 2.66 11.88
C TRP A 22 -3.89 3.75 11.20
N PRO A 23 -4.45 4.89 10.76
CA PRO A 23 -3.65 5.97 10.19
C PRO A 23 -2.52 6.45 11.11
N ASP A 24 -2.76 6.52 12.43
CA ASP A 24 -1.75 6.97 13.40
C ASP A 24 -0.63 5.93 13.57
N ALA A 25 -0.95 4.64 13.46
CA ALA A 25 0.05 3.57 13.45
C ALA A 25 0.86 3.58 12.15
N LEU A 26 0.20 3.68 10.99
CA LEU A 26 0.84 3.71 9.67
C LEU A 26 1.75 4.94 9.50
N ALA A 27 1.37 6.10 10.03
CA ALA A 27 2.17 7.33 9.95
C ALA A 27 3.58 7.17 10.53
N THR A 28 3.77 6.26 11.49
CA THR A 28 5.10 5.98 12.08
C THR A 28 6.09 5.38 11.08
N LEU A 29 5.60 4.77 10.00
CA LEU A 29 6.41 4.18 8.94
C LEU A 29 6.79 5.21 7.85
N LEU A 30 6.17 6.38 7.78
CA LEU A 30 6.45 7.35 6.72
C LEU A 30 7.93 7.77 6.69
N LYS A 31 8.47 8.13 7.86
CA LYS A 31 9.85 8.63 7.97
C LYS A 31 10.91 7.53 7.79
N PRO A 32 10.83 6.35 8.44
CA PRO A 32 11.81 5.28 8.25
C PRO A 32 11.94 4.80 6.80
N PHE A 33 10.83 4.83 6.05
CA PHE A 33 10.79 4.40 4.66
C PHE A 33 10.94 5.54 3.64
N ASP A 34 11.08 6.79 4.09
CA ASP A 34 11.01 7.99 3.25
C ASP A 34 9.81 7.94 2.27
N ALA A 35 8.68 7.46 2.79
CA ALA A 35 7.51 7.15 2.01
C ALA A 35 6.62 8.37 1.83
N TRP A 36 6.16 8.61 0.60
CA TRP A 36 5.19 9.65 0.29
C TRP A 36 3.81 9.33 0.91
N ALA A 37 3.41 8.07 0.85
CA ALA A 37 2.21 7.54 1.46
C ALA A 37 2.38 6.06 1.79
N ILE A 38 1.59 5.59 2.75
CA ILE A 38 1.51 4.18 3.14
C ILE A 38 0.05 3.81 3.18
N THR A 39 -0.30 2.74 2.48
CA THR A 39 -1.65 2.20 2.43
C THR A 39 -1.64 0.76 2.93
N LEU A 40 -2.58 0.43 3.80
CA LEU A 40 -2.89 -0.92 4.24
C LEU A 40 -4.31 -1.24 3.81
N PHE A 41 -4.50 -2.28 3.01
CA PHE A 41 -5.83 -2.71 2.60
C PHE A 41 -5.95 -4.23 2.61
N GLY A 42 -7.14 -4.71 2.91
CA GLY A 42 -7.53 -6.11 2.78
C GLY A 42 -8.34 -6.31 1.52
N ILE A 43 -8.05 -7.35 0.75
CA ILE A 43 -8.84 -7.76 -0.40
C ILE A 43 -9.52 -9.08 -0.05
N ASP A 44 -10.84 -9.13 -0.15
CA ASP A 44 -11.58 -10.38 -0.19
C ASP A 44 -11.28 -11.07 -1.53
N LEU A 45 -10.56 -12.18 -1.48
CA LEU A 45 -10.16 -12.94 -2.67
C LEU A 45 -11.31 -13.67 -3.36
N GLN A 46 -12.41 -13.94 -2.66
CA GLN A 46 -13.62 -14.54 -3.25
C GLN A 46 -14.39 -13.48 -4.04
N MET A 47 -14.57 -12.29 -3.46
CA MET A 47 -15.35 -11.21 -4.06
C MET A 47 -14.53 -10.27 -4.97
N GLY A 48 -13.20 -10.29 -4.84
CA GLY A 48 -12.29 -9.38 -5.52
C GLY A 48 -12.52 -7.92 -5.13
N ALA A 49 -12.95 -7.68 -3.89
CA ALA A 49 -13.32 -6.36 -3.38
C ALA A 49 -12.44 -5.96 -2.19
N VAL A 50 -12.25 -4.66 -1.99
CA VAL A 50 -11.54 -4.13 -0.82
C VAL A 50 -12.45 -4.22 0.40
N ASP A 51 -12.03 -4.96 1.43
CA ASP A 51 -12.76 -5.16 2.68
C ASP A 51 -12.48 -4.02 3.67
N PHE A 52 -11.23 -3.59 3.74
CA PHE A 52 -10.81 -2.40 4.48
C PHE A 52 -9.66 -1.70 3.78
N SER A 53 -9.54 -0.40 4.00
CA SER A 53 -8.43 0.42 3.53
C SER A 53 -8.11 1.50 4.54
N PHE A 54 -6.83 1.60 4.90
CA PHE A 54 -6.28 2.61 5.78
C PHE A 54 -5.08 3.25 5.11
N GLU A 55 -4.93 4.56 5.29
CA GLU A 55 -3.87 5.34 4.65
C GLU A 55 -3.22 6.30 5.63
N ALA A 56 -1.96 6.62 5.36
CA ALA A 56 -1.22 7.70 6.00
C ALA A 56 -0.29 8.38 4.97
N GLY A 57 -0.02 9.67 5.16
CA GLY A 57 0.89 10.45 4.32
C GLY A 57 0.16 11.44 3.43
N ASN A 58 0.75 11.70 2.26
CA ASN A 58 0.34 12.80 1.39
C ASN A 58 -0.57 12.38 0.23
N SER A 59 -1.04 11.13 0.22
CA SER A 59 -2.03 10.69 -0.76
C SER A 59 -3.33 11.46 -0.54
N PRO A 60 -3.91 12.08 -1.59
CA PRO A 60 -5.18 12.77 -1.46
C PRO A 60 -6.31 11.75 -1.16
N PRO A 61 -7.30 12.09 -0.31
CA PRO A 61 -8.39 11.17 0.05
C PRO A 61 -9.16 10.63 -1.15
N GLU A 62 -9.27 11.41 -2.23
CA GLU A 62 -9.91 11.02 -3.47
C GLU A 62 -9.23 9.81 -4.12
N ALA A 63 -7.89 9.70 -4.02
CA ALA A 63 -7.15 8.57 -4.56
C ALA A 63 -7.57 7.25 -3.89
N SER A 64 -7.80 7.25 -2.59
CA SER A 64 -8.24 6.06 -1.87
C SER A 64 -9.68 5.66 -2.21
N ILE A 65 -10.57 6.64 -2.38
CA ILE A 65 -11.94 6.36 -2.83
C ILE A 65 -11.94 5.75 -4.24
N ASP A 66 -11.16 6.32 -5.16
CA ASP A 66 -11.06 5.85 -6.54
C ASP A 66 -10.38 4.48 -6.63
N TYR A 67 -9.39 4.21 -5.76
CA TYR A 67 -8.78 2.89 -5.62
C TYR A 67 -9.80 1.83 -5.21
N ILE A 68 -10.52 2.07 -4.11
CA ILE A 68 -11.52 1.15 -3.58
C ILE A 68 -12.64 0.88 -4.59
N ARG A 69 -13.05 1.88 -5.37
CA ARG A 69 -14.17 1.73 -6.31
C ARG A 69 -13.78 1.08 -7.62
N VAL A 70 -12.62 1.44 -8.17
CA VAL A 70 -12.25 1.14 -9.54
C VAL A 70 -10.86 0.52 -9.60
N TRP A 71 -9.85 1.23 -9.10
CA TRP A 71 -8.47 0.90 -9.47
C TRP A 71 -7.87 -0.32 -8.79
N HIS A 72 -8.41 -0.81 -7.66
CA HIS A 72 -7.97 -2.07 -7.04
C HIS A 72 -8.05 -3.28 -7.98
N ARG A 73 -9.00 -3.29 -8.93
CA ARG A 73 -9.15 -4.37 -9.93
C ARG A 73 -8.19 -4.26 -11.10
N HIS A 74 -7.70 -3.05 -11.33
CA HIS A 74 -6.79 -2.73 -12.42
C HIS A 74 -5.34 -2.64 -11.94
N ASP A 75 -5.11 -2.78 -10.64
CA ASP A 75 -3.79 -2.69 -10.04
C ASP A 75 -2.94 -3.92 -10.37
N PRO A 76 -1.92 -3.79 -11.24
CA PRO A 76 -1.10 -4.93 -11.64
C PRO A 76 -0.25 -5.47 -10.48
N ARG A 77 -0.10 -4.71 -9.39
CA ARG A 77 0.62 -5.12 -8.18
C ARG A 77 -0.14 -6.21 -7.41
N GLY A 78 -1.47 -6.25 -7.52
CA GLY A 78 -2.30 -7.24 -6.83
C GLY A 78 -1.92 -8.67 -7.20
N ALA A 79 -1.72 -8.94 -8.49
CA ALA A 79 -1.31 -10.26 -8.99
C ALA A 79 0.08 -10.67 -8.49
N ILE A 80 1.00 -9.72 -8.35
CA ILE A 80 2.34 -9.98 -7.82
C ILE A 80 2.25 -10.37 -6.35
N VAL A 81 1.56 -9.56 -5.54
CA VAL A 81 1.43 -9.80 -4.08
C VAL A 81 0.74 -11.12 -3.79
N GLN A 82 -0.28 -11.50 -4.57
CA GLN A 82 -0.95 -12.81 -4.43
C GLN A 82 -0.02 -14.01 -4.69
N GLY A 83 0.99 -13.84 -5.55
CA GLY A 83 1.97 -14.88 -5.85
C GLY A 83 3.16 -14.93 -4.89
N MET A 84 3.29 -13.96 -3.98
CA MET A 84 4.42 -13.88 -3.05
C MET A 84 4.14 -14.63 -1.74
N PRO A 85 5.12 -15.34 -1.17
CA PRO A 85 5.00 -15.84 0.19
C PRO A 85 4.91 -14.67 1.18
N VAL A 86 4.37 -14.92 2.36
CA VAL A 86 4.34 -13.94 3.45
C VAL A 86 5.77 -13.62 3.90
N GLY A 87 6.08 -12.34 4.08
CA GLY A 87 7.34 -11.85 4.63
C GLY A 87 8.22 -11.04 3.65
N PRO A 88 8.52 -11.54 2.43
CA PRO A 88 9.27 -10.79 1.45
C PRO A 88 8.60 -9.48 1.01
N TRP A 89 9.45 -8.52 0.67
CA TRP A 89 9.06 -7.20 0.18
C TRP A 89 9.08 -7.22 -1.34
N GLY A 90 7.96 -6.86 -1.97
CA GLY A 90 7.86 -6.76 -3.43
C GLY A 90 7.98 -5.30 -3.85
N SER A 91 8.88 -4.96 -4.76
CA SER A 91 9.03 -3.59 -5.25
C SER A 91 8.73 -3.49 -6.73
N CYS A 92 7.92 -2.50 -7.11
CA CYS A 92 7.43 -2.33 -8.46
C CYS A 92 8.53 -2.30 -9.53
N HIS A 93 9.69 -1.68 -9.27
CA HIS A 93 10.81 -1.63 -10.22
C HIS A 93 11.45 -2.99 -10.54
N HIS A 94 11.22 -4.01 -9.72
CA HIS A 94 11.65 -5.37 -10.04
C HIS A 94 10.69 -6.09 -11.00
N HIS A 95 9.49 -5.57 -11.18
CA HIS A 95 8.41 -6.24 -11.91
C HIS A 95 7.89 -5.45 -13.11
N PHE A 96 8.04 -4.12 -13.10
CA PHE A 96 7.56 -3.23 -14.14
C PHE A 96 8.70 -2.37 -14.66
N ASP A 97 8.99 -2.50 -15.94
CA ASP A 97 9.91 -1.59 -16.64
C ASP A 97 9.22 -0.28 -17.03
N GLU A 98 10.00 0.70 -17.48
CA GLU A 98 9.46 2.00 -17.88
C GLU A 98 8.44 1.89 -19.02
N GLY A 99 8.68 0.99 -19.98
CA GLY A 99 7.76 0.77 -21.10
C GLY A 99 6.40 0.20 -20.66
N PHE A 100 6.37 -0.64 -19.63
CA PHE A 100 5.13 -1.10 -19.02
C PHE A 100 4.38 0.06 -18.37
N VAL A 101 5.07 0.84 -17.52
CA VAL A 101 4.49 1.97 -16.78
C VAL A 101 3.93 3.03 -17.74
N GLU A 102 4.58 3.29 -18.87
CA GLU A 102 4.12 4.24 -19.90
C GLU A 102 2.81 3.83 -20.58
N ARG A 103 2.49 2.53 -20.62
CA ARG A 103 1.32 2.00 -21.33
C ARG A 103 0.19 1.58 -20.41
N ASP A 104 0.48 1.31 -19.16
CA ASP A 104 -0.47 0.75 -18.22
C ASP A 104 -1.45 1.82 -17.67
N PRO A 105 -2.78 1.61 -17.79
CA PRO A 105 -3.78 2.58 -17.35
C PRO A 105 -3.74 2.87 -15.85
N PHE A 106 -3.40 1.89 -15.01
CA PHE A 106 -3.34 2.10 -13.56
C PHE A 106 -2.23 3.11 -13.21
N PHE A 107 -1.08 3.04 -13.89
CA PHE A 107 -0.03 4.03 -13.71
C PHE A 107 -0.40 5.39 -14.29
N GLN A 108 -0.83 5.44 -15.56
CA GLN A 108 -1.02 6.70 -16.29
C GLN A 108 -2.28 7.48 -15.90
N GLN A 109 -3.36 6.79 -15.55
CA GLN A 109 -4.67 7.42 -15.31
C GLN A 109 -5.03 7.53 -13.83
N PHE A 110 -4.31 6.80 -12.95
CA PHE A 110 -4.56 6.81 -11.52
C PHE A 110 -3.32 7.22 -10.73
N LEU A 111 -2.26 6.40 -10.74
CA LEU A 111 -1.16 6.58 -9.79
C LEU A 111 -0.40 7.88 -10.03
N ILE A 112 -0.01 8.15 -11.28
CA ILE A 112 0.74 9.36 -11.66
C ILE A 112 -0.11 10.63 -11.45
N PRO A 113 -1.38 10.71 -11.92
CA PRO A 113 -2.25 11.86 -11.68
C PRO A 113 -2.44 12.23 -10.21
N TYR A 114 -2.48 11.26 -9.31
CA TYR A 114 -2.61 11.50 -7.86
C TYR A 114 -1.29 11.87 -7.16
N GLY A 115 -0.21 12.12 -7.91
CA GLY A 115 1.09 12.52 -7.35
C GLY A 115 2.03 11.35 -7.13
N GLY A 116 1.63 10.14 -7.53
CA GLY A 116 2.44 8.92 -7.42
C GLY A 116 3.56 8.80 -8.45
N ALA A 117 3.88 9.85 -9.21
CA ALA A 117 4.92 9.85 -10.24
C ALA A 117 6.32 9.49 -9.71
N GLY A 118 6.58 9.70 -8.41
CA GLY A 118 7.80 9.27 -7.71
C GLY A 118 7.78 7.81 -7.22
N LEU A 119 6.64 7.11 -7.24
CA LEU A 119 6.53 5.70 -6.85
C LEU A 119 7.09 4.77 -7.94
N ARG A 120 8.39 4.87 -8.18
CA ARG A 120 9.16 3.80 -8.85
C ARG A 120 9.35 2.57 -7.94
N ALA A 121 8.95 2.68 -6.67
CA ALA A 121 8.94 1.61 -5.69
C ALA A 121 7.70 1.75 -4.79
N ALA A 122 6.53 1.29 -5.24
CA ALA A 122 5.51 0.90 -4.27
C ALA A 122 5.95 -0.44 -3.71
N THR A 123 6.27 -0.48 -2.41
CA THR A 123 6.59 -1.73 -1.75
C THR A 123 5.34 -2.31 -1.14
N SER A 124 4.98 -3.50 -1.60
CA SER A 124 3.84 -4.25 -1.08
C SER A 124 4.36 -5.46 -0.32
N ILE A 125 3.70 -5.76 0.79
CA ILE A 125 3.95 -6.97 1.57
C ILE A 125 2.67 -7.80 1.61
N ALA A 126 2.78 -9.07 1.24
CA ALA A 126 1.72 -10.03 1.52
C ALA A 126 1.72 -10.30 3.02
N THR A 127 0.60 -9.99 3.68
CA THR A 127 0.38 -10.37 5.08
C THR A 127 -0.69 -11.45 5.12
N SER A 128 -0.45 -12.52 5.89
CA SER A 128 -1.50 -13.47 6.22
C SER A 128 -2.48 -12.78 7.16
N VAL A 129 -3.74 -12.67 6.76
CA VAL A 129 -4.85 -12.39 7.67
C VAL A 129 -5.38 -13.71 8.20
#